data_AF-A0A820YY71-F1
#
_entry.id   AF-A0A820YY71-F1
#
_cell.length_a   1.000
_cell.length_b   1.000
_cell.length_c   1.000
_cell.angle_alpha   90.00
_cell.angle_beta   90.00
_cell.angle_gamma   90.00
#
_symmetry.space_group_name_H-M   'P 1'
#
loop_
_entity.id
_entity.type
_entity.pdbx_description
1 polymer ?
#
loop_
_entity_poly.entity_id
_entity_poly.type
_entity_poly.pdbx_seq_one_letter_code
_entity_poly.pdbx_strand_id
1 'polypeptide(L)'
;MGPSGCRKTTLLNILAGRALNGVTDKITQVEQIIDQLRIRKCADTPIMFISGGEKKRVNIGTELLMNPSVIFLDEPTSELDSTSAVSLMDVLRDLAMQGKTIITSIHQPSSQIFQSFDQLILLADGKTIFMDKPCNALPYFATMGYHSPSQYNPADYVMDLVSQDMKVREQLKEEYLQNKITKHVNTISNLLQSQYLLAEPSGNEADLTNPDNVNLIPNKHESKWPIRFLSQMLILFSHAFFLTGKRQFTFLNFAQALGLAFISGLCWLRMDFSEHTIPDRSSFIFFLMTF
;
A
#
# COMPACT_ATOMS: atom_id res chain seq x y z
N MET A 1 34.47 6.37 14.13
CA MET A 1 34.67 6.52 12.68
C MET A 1 34.75 5.13 12.06
N GLY A 2 33.62 4.61 11.58
CA GLY A 2 33.55 3.35 10.83
C GLY A 2 32.77 3.60 9.54
N PRO A 3 33.03 2.87 8.45
CA PRO A 3 32.49 3.21 7.13
C PRO A 3 31.02 2.77 7.03
N SER A 4 30.11 3.59 7.55
CA SER A 4 28.65 3.43 7.45
C SER A 4 28.08 3.90 6.10
N GLY A 5 28.92 4.11 5.08
CA GLY A 5 28.53 4.67 3.79
C GLY A 5 28.02 3.67 2.74
N CYS A 6 27.98 2.37 3.03
CA CYS A 6 27.76 1.34 1.99
C CYS A 6 26.36 0.72 1.98
N ARG A 7 25.52 0.96 3.00
CA ARG A 7 24.17 0.33 3.09
C ARG A 7 23.02 1.29 2.78
N LYS A 8 23.19 2.59 3.05
CA LYS A 8 22.29 3.65 2.58
C LYS A 8 22.17 3.63 1.06
N THR A 9 23.28 3.35 0.36
CA THR A 9 23.41 3.48 -1.09
C THR A 9 22.55 2.51 -1.91
N THR A 10 22.19 1.33 -1.41
CA THR A 10 21.46 0.36 -2.24
C THR A 10 19.97 0.68 -2.34
N LEU A 11 19.29 0.97 -1.23
CA LEU A 11 17.89 1.43 -1.26
C LEU A 11 17.76 2.84 -1.88
N LEU A 12 18.73 3.72 -1.61
CA LEU A 12 18.78 5.04 -2.23
C LEU A 12 19.05 5.00 -3.74
N ASN A 13 19.92 4.13 -4.25
CA ASN A 13 20.14 3.99 -5.69
C ASN A 13 18.94 3.36 -6.41
N ILE A 14 18.12 2.55 -5.72
CA ILE A 14 16.89 1.95 -6.26
C ILE A 14 15.77 2.98 -6.37
N LEU A 15 15.63 3.87 -5.37
CA LEU A 15 14.64 4.95 -5.38
C LEU A 15 15.09 6.15 -6.22
N ALA A 16 16.40 6.37 -6.34
CA ALA A 16 17.02 7.42 -7.14
C ALA A 16 17.25 7.04 -8.62
N GLY A 17 16.46 6.13 -9.19
CA GLY A 17 16.40 5.86 -10.63
C GLY A 17 15.97 7.03 -11.55
N ARG A 18 16.02 8.29 -11.06
CA ARG A 18 16.03 9.49 -11.90
C ARG A 18 17.48 9.97 -11.96
N ALA A 19 17.97 10.11 -13.19
CA ALA A 19 19.27 10.65 -13.59
C ALA A 19 19.95 11.60 -12.57
N LEU A 20 21.27 11.44 -12.50
CA LEU A 20 22.30 12.00 -11.62
C LEU A 20 22.25 13.50 -11.21
N ASN A 21 21.22 14.26 -11.58
CA ASN A 21 21.00 15.65 -11.14
C ASN A 21 19.94 15.79 -10.02
N GLY A 22 19.18 14.72 -9.69
CA GLY A 22 18.09 14.75 -8.69
C GLY A 22 18.24 13.73 -7.55
N VAL A 23 19.44 13.19 -7.35
CA VAL A 23 19.70 12.19 -6.30
C VAL A 23 19.57 12.84 -4.93
N THR A 24 20.17 14.02 -4.73
CA THR A 24 20.16 14.75 -3.45
C THR A 24 18.75 15.05 -2.96
N ASP A 25 17.87 15.56 -3.83
CA ASP A 25 16.48 15.87 -3.48
C ASP A 25 15.70 14.63 -3.05
N LYS A 26 15.96 13.49 -3.71
CA LYS A 26 15.36 12.21 -3.33
C LYS A 26 15.89 11.69 -2.00
N ILE A 27 17.17 11.91 -1.70
CA ILE A 27 17.71 11.56 -0.37
C ILE A 27 17.00 12.39 0.69
N THR A 28 16.85 13.69 0.47
CA THR A 28 16.14 14.58 1.39
C THR A 28 14.68 14.14 1.56
N GLN A 29 13.99 13.77 0.48
CA GLN A 29 12.62 13.27 0.54
C GLN A 29 12.53 11.96 1.36
N VAL A 30 13.48 11.04 1.18
CA VAL A 30 13.54 9.79 1.96
C VAL A 30 13.74 10.09 3.44
N GLU A 31 14.66 10.98 3.79
CA GLU A 31 14.93 11.36 5.18
C GLU A 31 13.70 12.03 5.82
N GLN A 32 12.98 12.89 5.08
CA GLN A 32 11.71 13.48 5.54
C GLN A 32 10.65 12.40 5.82
N ILE A 33 10.51 11.40 4.96
CA ILE A 33 9.55 10.30 5.14
C ILE A 33 9.94 9.43 6.34
N ILE A 34 11.23 9.15 6.53
CA ILE A 34 11.74 8.42 7.70
C ILE A 34 11.35 9.11 9.01
N ASP A 35 11.47 10.44 9.04
CA ASP A 35 11.12 11.25 10.19
C ASP A 35 9.59 11.31 10.40
N GLN A 36 8.81 11.52 9.33
CA GLN A 36 7.33 11.51 9.38
C GLN A 36 6.78 10.19 9.93
N LEU A 37 7.37 9.05 9.52
CA LEU A 37 6.93 7.73 9.95
C LEU A 37 7.48 7.31 11.32
N ARG A 38 8.35 8.13 11.92
CA ARG A 38 9.00 7.89 13.21
C ARG A 38 9.86 6.62 13.25
N ILE A 39 10.50 6.27 12.13
CA ILE A 39 11.34 5.07 11.96
C ILE A 39 12.85 5.37 11.91
N ARG A 40 13.26 6.57 12.34
CA ARG A 40 14.67 7.02 12.36
C ARG A 40 15.64 6.02 13.02
N LYS A 41 15.21 5.38 14.11
CA LYS A 41 16.03 4.44 14.90
C LYS A 41 16.45 3.19 14.12
N CYS A 42 15.64 2.76 13.17
CA CYS A 42 15.85 1.52 12.41
C CYS A 42 16.21 1.77 10.94
N ALA A 43 16.45 3.02 10.53
CA ALA A 43 16.77 3.40 9.15
C ALA A 43 17.98 2.66 8.55
N ASP A 44 19.00 2.37 9.37
CA ASP A 44 20.23 1.67 8.94
C ASP A 44 20.24 0.18 9.31
N THR A 45 19.15 -0.32 9.91
CA THR A 45 19.00 -1.71 10.35
C THR A 45 18.47 -2.57 9.20
N PRO A 46 19.00 -3.78 8.95
CA PRO A 46 18.46 -4.65 7.91
C PRO A 46 16.99 -5.02 8.21
N ILE A 47 16.13 -5.02 7.17
CA ILE A 47 14.67 -5.25 7.29
C ILE A 47 14.33 -6.55 8.04
N MET A 48 15.20 -7.57 7.98
CA MET A 48 15.00 -8.83 8.70
C MET A 48 14.97 -8.64 10.24
N PHE A 49 15.68 -7.64 10.76
CA PHE A 49 15.91 -7.43 12.20
C PHE A 49 15.03 -6.34 12.82
N ILE A 50 14.15 -5.71 12.04
CA ILE A 50 13.20 -4.71 12.57
C ILE A 50 11.88 -5.39 12.99
N SER A 51 11.16 -4.76 13.91
CA SER A 51 9.86 -5.23 14.42
C SER A 51 8.77 -5.21 13.34
N GLY A 52 7.67 -5.95 13.57
CA GLY A 52 6.52 -5.98 12.66
C GLY A 52 5.94 -4.59 12.39
N GLY A 53 5.77 -3.77 13.44
CA GLY A 53 5.31 -2.38 13.32
C GLY A 53 6.23 -1.48 12.50
N GLU A 54 7.54 -1.63 12.68
CA GLU A 54 8.52 -0.91 11.86
C GLU A 54 8.46 -1.37 10.39
N LYS A 55 8.32 -2.68 10.12
CA LYS A 55 8.15 -3.19 8.74
C LYS A 55 6.92 -2.58 8.06
N LYS A 56 5.79 -2.51 8.78
CA LYS A 56 4.57 -1.89 8.25
C LYS A 56 4.77 -0.42 7.91
N ARG A 57 5.41 0.35 8.80
CA ARG A 57 5.75 1.75 8.54
C ARG A 57 6.67 1.89 7.34
N VAL A 58 7.69 1.04 7.21
CA VAL A 58 8.59 1.03 6.04
C VAL A 58 7.81 0.80 4.75
N ASN A 59 6.87 -0.15 4.72
CA ASN A 59 6.01 -0.39 3.55
C ASN A 59 5.12 0.82 3.20
N ILE A 60 4.58 1.52 4.20
CA ILE A 60 3.85 2.77 3.96
C ILE A 60 4.80 3.84 3.39
N GLY A 61 6.02 3.90 3.91
CA GLY A 61 7.08 4.80 3.44
C GLY A 61 7.45 4.57 1.98
N THR A 62 7.48 3.32 1.51
CA THR A 62 7.78 3.04 0.10
C THR A 62 6.72 3.62 -0.84
N GLU A 63 5.45 3.65 -0.43
CA GLU A 63 4.37 4.27 -1.20
C GLU A 63 4.39 5.81 -1.11
N LEU A 64 4.75 6.36 0.06
CA LEU A 64 4.85 7.81 0.27
C LEU A 64 5.92 8.50 -0.59
N LEU A 65 6.90 7.75 -1.11
CA LEU A 65 7.93 8.29 -1.99
C LEU A 65 7.38 8.83 -3.31
N MET A 66 6.25 8.29 -3.77
CA MET A 66 5.54 8.82 -4.94
C MET A 66 4.70 10.06 -4.61
N ASN A 67 4.66 10.47 -3.34
CA ASN A 67 3.84 11.54 -2.81
C ASN A 67 2.37 11.48 -3.28
N PRO A 68 1.67 10.35 -3.07
CA PRO A 68 0.28 10.24 -3.50
C PRO A 68 -0.63 11.20 -2.70
N SER A 69 -1.69 11.67 -3.35
CA SER A 69 -2.76 12.45 -2.72
C SER A 69 -3.74 11.57 -1.93
N VAL A 70 -3.93 10.32 -2.37
CA VAL A 70 -4.83 9.34 -1.75
C VAL A 70 -4.04 8.07 -1.45
N ILE A 71 -4.17 7.54 -0.23
CA ILE A 71 -3.50 6.33 0.24
C ILE A 71 -4.55 5.33 0.66
N PHE A 72 -4.47 4.12 0.12
CA PHE A 72 -5.29 2.98 0.52
C PHE A 72 -4.44 2.03 1.36
N LEU A 73 -4.96 1.63 2.52
CA LEU A 73 -4.30 0.71 3.43
C LEU A 73 -5.26 -0.43 3.75
N ASP A 74 -4.81 -1.66 3.54
CA ASP A 74 -5.58 -2.83 3.90
C ASP A 74 -5.08 -3.35 5.26
N GLU A 75 -5.94 -3.30 6.28
CA GLU A 75 -5.68 -3.82 7.63
C GLU A 75 -4.30 -3.41 8.20
N PRO A 76 -3.94 -2.11 8.26
CA PRO A 76 -2.59 -1.69 8.65
C PRO A 76 -2.27 -2.03 10.12
N THR A 77 -3.28 -2.23 10.97
CA THR A 77 -3.12 -2.56 12.39
C THR A 77 -3.02 -4.06 12.68
N SER A 78 -3.23 -4.93 11.68
CA SER A 78 -3.10 -6.38 11.87
C SER A 78 -1.71 -6.77 12.36
N GLU A 79 -1.58 -7.83 13.17
CA GLU A 79 -0.28 -8.31 13.69
C GLU A 79 0.53 -7.28 14.52
N LEU A 80 -0.06 -6.15 14.89
CA LEU A 80 0.54 -5.18 15.81
C LEU A 80 -0.04 -5.34 17.21
N ASP A 81 0.80 -5.08 18.21
CA ASP A 81 0.31 -4.87 19.56
C ASP A 81 -0.50 -3.56 19.63
N SER A 82 -1.33 -3.44 20.67
CA SER A 82 -2.24 -2.30 20.83
C SER A 82 -1.51 -0.95 20.81
N THR A 83 -0.30 -0.87 21.39
CA THR A 83 0.46 0.38 21.46
C THR A 83 1.05 0.76 20.10
N SER A 84 1.63 -0.20 19.38
CA SER A 84 2.13 0.03 18.02
C SER A 84 1.03 0.36 17.02
N ALA A 85 -0.15 -0.28 17.15
CA ALA A 85 -1.31 0.00 16.32
C ALA A 85 -1.80 1.44 16.50
N VAL A 86 -1.99 1.90 17.74
CA VAL A 86 -2.36 3.29 18.04
C VAL A 86 -1.31 4.26 17.50
N SER A 87 -0.03 3.98 17.75
CA SER A 87 1.06 4.84 17.26
C SER A 87 1.12 4.89 15.72
N LEU A 88 0.74 3.81 15.04
CA LEU A 88 0.64 3.80 13.58
C LEU A 88 -0.53 4.66 13.10
N MET A 89 -1.70 4.54 13.75
CA MET A 89 -2.87 5.36 13.44
C MET A 89 -2.61 6.85 13.68
N ASP A 90 -1.84 7.22 14.71
CA ASP A 90 -1.43 8.61 14.95
C ASP A 90 -0.59 9.15 13.79
N VAL A 91 0.35 8.35 13.27
CA VAL A 91 1.16 8.74 12.10
C VAL A 91 0.30 8.90 10.85
N LEU A 92 -0.67 8.00 10.64
CA LEU A 92 -1.62 8.14 9.52
C LEU A 92 -2.46 9.42 9.68
N ARG A 93 -2.94 9.72 10.89
CA ARG A 93 -3.65 10.96 11.17
C ARG A 93 -2.79 12.20 10.89
N ASP A 94 -1.52 12.18 11.28
CA ASP A 94 -0.57 13.27 10.98
C ASP A 94 -0.42 13.48 9.46
N LEU A 95 -0.34 12.39 8.68
CA LEU A 95 -0.31 12.45 7.22
C LEU A 95 -1.62 12.99 6.63
N ALA A 96 -2.77 12.64 7.21
CA ALA A 96 -4.07 13.16 6.78
C ALA A 96 -4.18 14.67 7.03
N MET A 97 -3.71 15.14 8.19
CA MET A 97 -3.65 16.57 8.52
C MET A 97 -2.73 17.36 7.57
N GLN A 98 -1.75 16.72 6.94
CA GLN A 98 -0.90 17.32 5.90
C GLN A 98 -1.57 17.40 4.52
N GLY A 99 -2.87 17.09 4.43
CA GLY A 99 -3.65 17.21 3.20
C GLY A 99 -3.69 15.93 2.34
N LYS A 100 -3.35 14.77 2.92
CA LYS A 100 -3.52 13.46 2.26
C LYS A 100 -4.87 12.85 2.61
N THR A 101 -5.50 12.15 1.68
CA THR A 101 -6.68 11.33 1.97
C THR A 101 -6.22 9.91 2.29
N ILE A 102 -6.62 9.38 3.45
CA ILE A 102 -6.28 8.01 3.86
C ILE A 102 -7.55 7.21 4.00
N ILE A 103 -7.59 6.07 3.30
CA ILE A 103 -8.70 5.13 3.34
C ILE A 103 -8.14 3.81 3.85
N THR A 104 -8.70 3.29 4.94
CA THR A 104 -8.22 2.06 5.55
C THR A 104 -9.36 1.14 5.97
N SER A 105 -9.15 -0.16 5.81
CA SER A 105 -9.94 -1.21 6.48
C SER A 105 -9.33 -1.52 7.84
N ILE A 106 -10.17 -1.76 8.86
CA ILE A 106 -9.76 -2.32 10.15
C ILE A 106 -10.79 -3.35 10.62
N HIS A 107 -10.32 -4.58 10.85
CA HIS A 107 -11.07 -5.70 11.36
C HIS A 107 -10.93 -5.72 12.88
N GLN A 108 -11.88 -5.08 13.58
CA GLN A 108 -11.94 -4.91 15.05
C GLN A 108 -10.97 -3.85 15.61
N PRO A 109 -11.27 -2.56 15.41
CA PRO A 109 -10.50 -1.49 16.02
C PRO A 109 -10.73 -1.44 17.54
N SER A 110 -9.67 -1.14 18.28
CA SER A 110 -9.80 -0.76 19.69
C SER A 110 -10.66 0.51 19.81
N SER A 111 -11.29 0.72 20.97
CA SER A 111 -12.13 1.92 21.21
C SER A 111 -11.41 3.23 20.91
N GLN A 112 -10.10 3.31 21.23
CA GLN A 112 -9.26 4.47 20.94
C GLN A 112 -9.09 4.70 19.42
N ILE A 113 -8.84 3.63 18.66
CA ILE A 113 -8.69 3.72 17.20
C ILE A 113 -10.04 4.02 16.54
N PHE A 114 -11.12 3.43 17.04
CA PHE A 114 -12.47 3.67 16.52
C PHE A 114 -12.86 5.16 16.61
N GLN A 115 -12.47 5.84 17.69
CA GLN A 115 -12.76 7.26 17.88
C GLN A 115 -11.82 8.21 17.12
N SER A 116 -10.67 7.72 16.61
CA SER A 116 -9.71 8.57 15.92
C SER A 116 -10.06 8.84 14.46
N PHE A 117 -11.04 8.13 13.91
CA PHE A 117 -11.48 8.30 12.53
C PHE A 117 -12.33 9.56 12.31
N ASP A 118 -12.05 10.27 11.22
CA ASP A 118 -12.86 11.41 10.79
C ASP A 118 -14.21 10.98 10.21
N GLN A 119 -14.24 9.83 9.51
CA GLN A 119 -15.42 9.24 8.91
C GLN A 119 -15.35 7.71 9.00
N LEU A 120 -16.45 7.09 9.38
CA LEU A 120 -16.61 5.64 9.49
C LEU A 120 -17.54 5.16 8.38
N ILE A 121 -17.15 4.08 7.70
CA ILE A 121 -18.00 3.35 6.75
C ILE A 121 -18.11 1.92 7.26
N LEU A 122 -19.33 1.45 7.48
CA LEU A 122 -19.61 0.08 7.87
C LEU A 122 -20.27 -0.67 6.71
N LEU A 123 -19.74 -1.84 6.41
CA LEU A 123 -20.19 -2.69 5.30
C LEU A 123 -20.69 -4.03 5.83
N ALA A 124 -21.80 -4.52 5.26
CA ALA A 124 -22.33 -5.86 5.47
C ALA A 124 -22.72 -6.47 4.12
N ASP A 125 -22.17 -7.65 3.80
CA ASP A 125 -22.34 -8.36 2.52
C ASP A 125 -22.18 -7.45 1.28
N GLY A 126 -21.14 -6.60 1.29
CA GLY A 126 -20.83 -5.68 0.19
C GLY A 126 -21.73 -4.44 0.10
N LYS A 127 -22.66 -4.24 1.04
CA LYS A 127 -23.53 -3.05 1.10
C LYS A 127 -23.20 -2.19 2.31
N THR A 128 -23.31 -0.87 2.17
CA THR A 128 -23.16 0.07 3.29
C THR A 128 -24.37 0.03 4.20
N ILE A 129 -24.12 -0.07 5.50
CA ILE A 129 -25.15 -0.02 6.55
C ILE A 129 -25.08 1.26 7.37
N PHE A 130 -23.93 1.93 7.37
CA PHE A 130 -23.71 3.19 8.07
C PHE A 130 -22.55 3.95 7.43
N MET A 131 -22.70 5.26 7.35
CA MET A 131 -21.66 6.19 6.92
C MET A 131 -21.85 7.54 7.61
N ASP A 132 -21.03 7.83 8.62
CA ASP A 132 -21.00 9.10 9.34
C ASP A 132 -19.74 9.14 10.24
N LYS A 133 -19.61 10.14 11.10
CA LYS A 133 -18.58 10.19 12.14
C LYS A 133 -18.77 9.02 13.14
N PRO A 134 -17.68 8.48 13.72
CA PRO A 134 -17.76 7.40 14.71
C PRO A 134 -18.67 7.72 15.91
N CYS A 135 -18.72 8.98 16.35
CA CYS A 135 -19.58 9.43 17.45
C CYS A 135 -21.08 9.26 17.18
N ASN A 136 -21.48 9.26 15.90
CA ASN A 136 -22.87 9.13 15.48
C ASN A 136 -23.30 7.66 15.30
N ALA A 137 -22.36 6.71 15.35
CA ALA A 137 -22.66 5.30 15.13
C ALA A 137 -23.61 4.73 16.19
N LEU A 138 -23.27 4.85 17.48
CA LEU A 138 -24.13 4.33 18.55
C LEU A 138 -25.52 4.98 18.61
N PRO A 139 -25.66 6.32 18.51
CA PRO A 139 -26.98 6.95 18.41
C PRO A 139 -27.82 6.45 17.23
N TYR A 140 -27.20 6.20 16.08
CA TYR A 140 -27.87 5.68 14.88
C TYR A 140 -28.41 4.26 15.09
N PHE A 141 -27.64 3.36 15.70
CA PHE A 141 -28.16 2.02 16.01
C PHE A 141 -29.20 2.05 17.12
N ALA A 142 -29.11 2.99 18.07
CA ALA A 142 -30.09 3.18 19.13
C ALA A 142 -31.47 3.62 18.60
N THR A 143 -31.55 4.41 17.51
CA THR A 143 -32.86 4.76 16.90
C THR A 143 -33.59 3.55 16.33
N MET A 144 -32.87 2.46 16.07
CA MET A 144 -33.39 1.20 15.55
C MET A 144 -33.69 0.18 16.66
N GLY A 145 -33.52 0.58 17.93
CA GLY A 145 -33.72 -0.27 19.10
C GLY A 145 -32.49 -1.07 19.54
N TYR A 146 -31.31 -0.85 18.92
CA TYR A 146 -30.07 -1.51 19.30
C TYR A 146 -29.25 -0.63 20.25
N HIS A 147 -29.37 -0.92 21.55
CA HIS A 147 -28.64 -0.21 22.60
C HIS A 147 -27.38 -0.95 23.03
N SER A 148 -26.24 -0.28 22.93
CA SER A 148 -24.96 -0.78 23.45
C SER A 148 -24.89 -0.64 24.99
N PRO A 149 -24.38 -1.64 25.72
CA PRO A 149 -23.99 -1.48 27.11
C PRO A 149 -22.89 -0.41 27.27
N SER A 150 -22.85 0.26 28.43
CA SER A 150 -21.96 1.41 28.69
C SER A 150 -20.46 1.07 28.78
N GLN A 151 -20.12 -0.18 29.13
CA GLN A 151 -18.74 -0.65 29.27
C GLN A 151 -18.25 -1.47 28.06
N TYR A 152 -19.06 -1.56 27.02
CA TYR A 152 -18.74 -2.36 25.84
C TYR A 152 -18.11 -1.48 24.76
N ASN A 153 -17.10 -2.01 24.06
CA ASN A 153 -16.44 -1.27 22.99
C ASN A 153 -17.45 -1.02 21.86
N PRO A 154 -17.69 0.26 21.46
CA PRO A 154 -18.64 0.57 20.41
C PRO A 154 -18.37 -0.17 19.09
N ALA A 155 -17.08 -0.35 18.75
CA ALA A 155 -16.68 -1.05 17.53
C ALA A 155 -17.10 -2.52 17.58
N ASP A 156 -16.79 -3.20 18.68
CA ASP A 156 -17.14 -4.61 18.88
C ASP A 156 -18.66 -4.78 18.90
N TYR A 157 -19.41 -3.84 19.49
CA TYR A 157 -20.87 -3.95 19.59
C TYR A 157 -21.50 -3.98 18.20
N VAL A 158 -21.06 -3.05 17.36
CA VAL A 158 -21.59 -2.92 16.00
C VAL A 158 -21.16 -4.10 15.14
N MET A 159 -19.94 -4.61 15.29
CA MET A 159 -19.48 -5.80 14.58
C MET A 159 -20.23 -7.07 15.02
N ASP A 160 -20.49 -7.22 16.32
CA ASP A 160 -21.28 -8.33 16.87
C ASP A 160 -22.73 -8.27 16.37
N LEU A 161 -23.33 -7.08 16.39
CA LEU A 161 -24.69 -6.86 15.87
C LEU A 161 -24.80 -7.25 14.39
N VAL A 162 -23.80 -6.90 13.59
CA VAL A 162 -23.76 -7.17 12.15
C VAL A 162 -23.38 -8.63 11.85
N SER A 163 -22.71 -9.35 12.75
CA SER A 163 -22.28 -10.73 12.50
C SER A 163 -23.28 -11.79 12.97
N GLN A 164 -24.14 -11.48 13.95
CA GLN A 164 -24.99 -12.49 14.60
C GLN A 164 -26.24 -12.90 13.80
N ASP A 165 -26.97 -11.95 13.20
CA ASP A 165 -28.29 -12.24 12.60
C ASP A 165 -28.44 -11.68 11.19
N MET A 166 -28.73 -12.58 10.25
CA MET A 166 -29.02 -12.26 8.85
C MET A 166 -30.16 -11.23 8.71
N LYS A 167 -31.21 -11.33 9.54
CA LYS A 167 -32.39 -10.46 9.46
C LYS A 167 -32.05 -9.04 9.85
N VAL A 168 -31.26 -8.87 10.90
CA VAL A 168 -30.78 -7.56 11.37
C VAL A 168 -29.99 -6.87 10.26
N ARG A 169 -29.09 -7.59 9.58
CA ARG A 169 -28.30 -7.03 8.48
C ARG A 169 -29.18 -6.52 7.33
N GLU A 170 -30.22 -7.24 6.96
CA GLU A 170 -31.15 -6.78 5.91
C GLU A 170 -31.95 -5.55 6.36
N GLN A 171 -32.43 -5.51 7.60
CA GLN A 171 -33.09 -4.33 8.16
C GLN A 171 -32.20 -3.09 8.14
N LEU A 172 -30.94 -3.22 8.59
CA LEU A 172 -29.96 -2.13 8.59
C LEU A 172 -29.66 -1.62 7.17
N LYS A 173 -29.57 -2.52 6.19
CA LYS A 173 -29.35 -2.16 4.78
C LYS A 173 -30.53 -1.37 4.21
N GLU A 174 -31.76 -1.84 4.45
CA GLU A 174 -32.98 -1.18 3.96
C GLU A 174 -33.14 0.20 4.59
N GLU A 175 -32.93 0.30 5.90
CA GLU A 175 -33.06 1.57 6.61
C GLU A 175 -31.98 2.58 6.20
N TYR A 176 -30.74 2.14 6.01
CA TYR A 176 -29.69 3.00 5.48
C TYR A 176 -30.03 3.52 4.08
N LEU A 177 -30.57 2.66 3.21
CA LEU A 177 -30.97 3.04 1.87
C LEU A 177 -32.11 4.08 1.90
N GLN A 178 -33.14 3.85 2.72
CA GLN A 178 -34.24 4.79 2.92
C GLN A 178 -33.76 6.13 3.44
N ASN A 179 -32.89 6.13 4.46
CA ASN A 179 -32.29 7.34 5.02
C ASN A 179 -31.42 8.08 4.01
N LYS A 180 -30.65 7.37 3.18
CA LYS A 180 -29.83 7.96 2.13
C LYS A 180 -30.67 8.61 1.04
N ILE A 181 -31.74 7.94 0.60
CA ILE A 181 -32.71 8.49 -0.37
C ILE A 181 -33.36 9.74 0.22
N THR A 182 -33.85 9.66 1.45
CA THR A 182 -34.52 10.78 2.15
C THR A 182 -33.58 11.98 2.32
N LYS A 183 -32.33 11.76 2.73
CA LYS A 183 -31.31 12.81 2.81
C LYS A 183 -31.05 13.45 1.45
N HIS A 184 -30.93 12.66 0.38
CA HIS A 184 -30.74 13.20 -0.98
C HIS A 184 -31.94 14.02 -1.45
N VAL A 185 -33.16 13.52 -1.26
CA VAL A 185 -34.40 14.23 -1.64
C VAL A 185 -34.52 15.54 -0.85
N ASN A 186 -34.25 15.53 0.46
CA ASN A 186 -34.28 16.74 1.27
C ASN A 186 -33.20 17.74 0.86
N THR A 187 -32.00 17.26 0.48
CA THR A 187 -30.92 18.13 -0.01
C THR A 187 -31.32 18.79 -1.33
N ILE A 188 -31.90 18.03 -2.26
CA ILE A 188 -32.40 18.55 -3.54
C ILE A 188 -33.55 19.54 -3.29
N SER A 189 -34.50 19.20 -2.41
CA SER A 189 -35.60 20.09 -2.03
C SER A 189 -35.10 21.41 -1.44
N ASN A 190 -34.11 21.35 -0.54
CA ASN A 190 -33.51 22.54 0.07
C ASN A 190 -32.73 23.40 -0.94
N LEU A 191 -32.02 22.78 -1.88
CA LEU A 191 -31.33 23.48 -2.96
C LEU A 191 -32.31 24.13 -3.94
N LEU A 192 -33.41 23.45 -4.28
CA LEU A 192 -34.47 24.03 -5.10
C LEU A 192 -35.14 25.18 -4.35
N GLN A 193 -35.45 25.02 -3.07
CA GLN A 193 -36.09 26.06 -2.26
C GLN A 193 -35.23 27.31 -2.12
N SER A 194 -33.91 27.17 -1.94
CA SER A 194 -32.99 28.31 -1.89
C SER A 194 -32.85 29.00 -3.25
N GLN A 195 -32.95 28.26 -4.35
CA GLN A 195 -32.98 28.81 -5.71
C GLN A 195 -34.27 29.59 -6.00
N TYR A 196 -35.42 29.10 -5.52
CA TYR A 196 -36.71 29.80 -5.65
C TYR A 196 -36.79 31.09 -4.80
N LEU A 197 -36.09 31.15 -3.67
CA LEU A 197 -36.05 32.33 -2.79
C LEU A 197 -35.13 33.46 -3.30
N LEU A 198 -34.27 33.19 -4.30
CA LEU A 198 -33.33 34.15 -4.89
C LEU A 198 -33.72 34.61 -6.31
N ALA A 199 -34.80 34.07 -6.88
CA ALA A 199 -35.26 34.46 -8.20
C ALA A 199 -36.02 35.81 -8.13
N GLU A 200 -35.29 36.93 -8.18
CA GLU A 200 -35.86 38.15 -8.75
C GLU A 200 -36.12 37.92 -10.26
N PRO A 201 -37.19 38.50 -10.83
CA PRO A 201 -37.54 38.29 -12.24
C PRO A 201 -36.63 39.15 -13.12
N SER A 202 -35.35 38.79 -13.23
CA SER A 202 -34.47 39.34 -14.25
C SER A 202 -34.61 38.51 -15.51
N GLY A 203 -35.42 39.01 -16.45
CA GLY A 203 -35.49 38.47 -17.80
C GLY A 203 -34.11 38.50 -18.45
N ASN A 204 -33.57 37.33 -18.73
CA ASN A 204 -32.58 37.03 -19.77
C ASN A 204 -32.48 35.50 -19.87
N GLU A 205 -33.47 34.92 -20.57
CA GLU A 205 -33.49 33.52 -20.97
C GLU A 205 -32.52 33.30 -22.15
N ALA A 206 -31.22 33.26 -21.88
CA ALA A 206 -30.23 32.67 -22.79
C ALA A 206 -28.85 32.63 -22.13
N ASP A 207 -28.58 31.60 -21.31
CA ASP A 207 -27.20 31.04 -21.23
C ASP A 207 -27.06 29.73 -20.43
N LEU A 208 -28.15 29.12 -19.94
CA LEU A 208 -28.05 27.94 -19.05
C LEU A 208 -28.12 26.57 -19.73
N THR A 209 -27.96 26.49 -21.05
CA THR A 209 -28.00 25.21 -21.79
C THR A 209 -26.75 24.95 -22.61
N ASN A 210 -25.57 25.42 -22.18
CA ASN A 210 -24.33 25.04 -22.83
C ASN A 210 -23.63 23.88 -22.08
N PRO A 211 -23.87 22.61 -22.46
CA PRO A 211 -23.22 21.44 -21.86
C PRO A 211 -21.72 21.33 -22.17
N ASP A 212 -21.17 22.23 -23.00
CA ASP A 212 -19.81 22.09 -23.55
C ASP A 212 -18.70 22.66 -22.64
N ASN A 213 -19.02 23.28 -21.50
CA ASN A 213 -18.02 23.90 -20.61
C ASN A 213 -17.54 23.02 -19.45
N VAL A 214 -17.95 21.74 -19.40
CA VAL A 214 -17.48 20.79 -18.39
C VAL A 214 -16.41 19.87 -19.01
N ASN A 215 -15.22 20.43 -19.21
CA ASN A 215 -14.02 19.65 -19.51
C ASN A 215 -13.56 18.88 -18.25
N LEU A 216 -14.29 17.81 -17.87
CA LEU A 216 -13.96 16.91 -16.75
C LEU A 216 -12.99 15.78 -17.13
N ILE A 217 -12.42 15.79 -18.33
CA ILE A 217 -11.46 14.77 -18.76
C ILE A 217 -10.12 15.47 -18.97
N PRO A 218 -9.15 15.33 -18.04
CA PRO A 218 -7.78 15.70 -18.36
C PRO A 218 -7.29 14.74 -19.43
N ASN A 219 -7.36 15.17 -20.69
CA ASN A 219 -6.66 14.55 -21.81
C ASN A 219 -5.16 14.78 -21.65
N LYS A 220 -4.56 14.07 -20.71
CA LYS A 220 -3.11 13.90 -20.65
C LYS A 220 -2.85 12.42 -20.86
N HIS A 221 -2.23 12.10 -21.99
CA HIS A 221 -1.53 10.83 -22.16
C HIS A 221 -0.38 10.80 -21.14
N GLU A 222 -0.71 10.51 -19.89
CA GLU A 222 0.29 10.14 -18.90
C GLU A 222 0.80 8.77 -19.31
N SER A 223 2.07 8.71 -19.71
CA SER A 223 2.74 7.43 -19.86
C SER A 223 2.52 6.64 -18.57
N LYS A 224 1.94 5.42 -18.70
CA LYS A 224 1.60 4.53 -17.57
C LYS A 224 2.76 4.35 -16.57
N TRP A 225 4.00 4.59 -17.00
CA TRP A 225 5.21 4.44 -16.20
C TRP A 225 6.04 5.73 -16.17
N PRO A 226 6.54 6.13 -14.98
CA PRO A 226 7.37 7.33 -14.84
C PRO A 226 8.82 7.15 -15.32
N ILE A 227 9.26 5.92 -15.61
CA ILE A 227 10.65 5.56 -15.93
C ILE A 227 10.70 4.71 -17.21
N ARG A 228 11.78 4.84 -17.99
CA ARG A 228 12.05 4.04 -19.20
C ARG A 228 12.29 2.56 -18.84
N PHE A 229 11.89 1.66 -19.75
CA PHE A 229 12.03 0.21 -19.58
C PHE A 229 13.45 -0.26 -19.23
N LEU A 230 14.48 0.20 -19.97
CA LEU A 230 15.86 -0.25 -19.72
C LEU A 230 16.38 0.19 -18.35
N SER A 231 15.99 1.38 -17.90
CA SER A 231 16.33 1.88 -16.57
C SER A 231 15.66 1.04 -15.49
N GLN A 232 14.37 0.68 -15.65
CA GLN A 232 13.69 -0.25 -14.75
C GLN A 232 14.39 -1.61 -14.70
N MET A 233 14.75 -2.16 -15.87
CA MET A 233 15.43 -3.45 -15.98
C MET A 233 16.80 -3.44 -15.28
N LEU A 234 17.61 -2.40 -15.49
CA LEU A 234 18.92 -2.26 -14.83
C LEU A 234 18.80 -2.12 -13.30
N ILE A 235 17.79 -1.38 -12.82
CA ILE A 235 17.52 -1.25 -11.38
C ILE A 235 17.13 -2.60 -10.78
N LEU A 236 16.20 -3.32 -11.43
CA LEU A 236 15.77 -4.65 -11.00
C LEU A 236 16.93 -5.66 -11.04
N PHE A 237 17.74 -5.65 -12.09
CA PHE A 237 18.91 -6.51 -12.23
C PHE A 237 19.92 -6.25 -11.11
N SER A 238 20.28 -4.99 -10.89
CA SER A 238 21.19 -4.61 -9.79
C SER A 238 20.64 -5.06 -8.44
N HIS A 239 19.35 -4.81 -8.16
CA HIS A 239 18.72 -5.20 -6.90
C HIS A 239 18.74 -6.73 -6.71
N ALA A 240 18.31 -7.48 -7.73
CA ALA A 240 18.31 -8.93 -7.70
C ALA A 240 19.73 -9.49 -7.53
N PHE A 241 20.72 -8.90 -8.18
CA PHE A 241 22.12 -9.29 -8.05
C PHE A 241 22.64 -9.07 -6.62
N PHE A 242 22.33 -7.95 -5.98
CA PHE A 242 22.78 -7.70 -4.60
C PHE A 242 22.06 -8.58 -3.57
N LEU A 243 20.76 -8.86 -3.73
CA LEU A 243 19.99 -9.72 -2.83
C LEU A 243 20.41 -11.18 -2.98
N THR A 244 20.40 -11.68 -4.21
CA THR A 244 20.61 -13.08 -4.52
C THR A 244 22.09 -13.44 -4.63
N GLY A 245 22.93 -12.52 -5.07
CA GLY A 245 24.37 -12.75 -5.28
C GLY A 245 25.07 -13.23 -4.01
N LYS A 246 24.69 -12.73 -2.83
CA LYS A 246 25.24 -13.22 -1.56
C LYS A 246 24.89 -14.67 -1.24
N ARG A 247 23.77 -15.18 -1.76
CA ARG A 247 23.32 -16.57 -1.58
C ARG A 247 23.82 -17.48 -2.70
N GLN A 248 23.86 -16.99 -3.94
CA GLN A 248 24.26 -17.77 -5.11
C GLN A 248 25.78 -17.87 -5.27
N PHE A 249 26.52 -16.78 -5.00
CA PHE A 249 27.99 -16.81 -4.95
C PHE A 249 28.49 -17.23 -3.57
N THR A 250 27.87 -18.27 -3.00
CA THR A 250 28.45 -18.93 -1.84
C THR A 250 29.72 -19.64 -2.29
N PHE A 251 30.78 -19.51 -1.51
CA PHE A 251 32.06 -20.20 -1.75
C PHE A 251 31.86 -21.70 -2.07
N LEU A 252 30.87 -22.33 -1.44
CA LEU A 252 30.50 -23.73 -1.67
C LEU A 252 30.10 -24.05 -3.11
N ASN A 253 29.29 -23.20 -3.75
CA ASN A 253 28.87 -23.39 -5.14
C ASN A 253 30.05 -23.25 -6.10
N PHE A 254 30.94 -22.28 -5.82
CA PHE A 254 32.16 -22.09 -6.59
C PHE A 254 33.12 -23.28 -6.42
N ALA A 255 33.29 -23.76 -5.19
CA ALA A 255 34.12 -24.93 -4.90
C ALA A 255 33.56 -26.22 -5.54
N GLN A 256 32.24 -26.41 -5.54
CA GLN A 256 31.60 -27.53 -6.22
C GLN A 256 31.86 -27.49 -7.73
N ALA A 257 31.67 -26.33 -8.36
CA ALA A 257 31.95 -26.17 -9.80
C ALA A 257 33.43 -26.40 -10.12
N LEU A 258 34.34 -25.88 -9.29
CA LEU A 258 35.79 -26.11 -9.45
C LEU A 258 36.14 -27.59 -9.27
N GLY A 259 35.51 -28.28 -8.31
CA GLY A 259 35.70 -29.71 -8.07
C GLY A 259 35.23 -30.57 -9.24
N LEU A 260 34.03 -30.29 -9.77
CA LEU A 260 33.50 -30.94 -10.97
C LEU A 260 34.38 -30.68 -12.21
N ALA A 261 34.86 -29.44 -12.38
CA ALA A 261 35.80 -29.08 -13.43
C ALA A 261 37.15 -29.81 -13.29
N PHE A 262 37.63 -29.99 -12.06
CA PHE A 262 38.87 -30.72 -11.80
C PHE A 262 38.72 -32.23 -12.05
N ILE A 263 37.63 -32.84 -11.59
CA ILE A 263 37.36 -34.27 -11.81
C ILE A 263 37.17 -34.56 -13.30
N SER A 264 36.36 -33.75 -13.99
CA SER A 264 36.19 -33.88 -15.45
C SER A 264 37.49 -33.65 -16.21
N GLY A 265 38.29 -32.66 -15.77
CA GLY A 265 39.62 -32.40 -16.33
C GLY A 265 40.61 -33.56 -16.14
N LEU A 266 40.55 -34.30 -15.03
CA LEU A 266 41.37 -35.49 -14.79
C LEU A 266 40.90 -36.72 -15.58
N CYS A 267 39.59 -36.96 -15.63
CA CYS A 267 39.02 -38.13 -16.30
C CYS A 267 39.21 -38.10 -17.82
N TRP A 268 39.18 -36.93 -18.45
CA TRP A 268 39.32 -36.76 -19.91
C TRP A 268 40.57 -35.98 -20.30
N LEU A 269 41.62 -36.01 -19.47
CA LEU A 269 42.87 -35.30 -19.73
C LEU A 269 43.57 -35.85 -20.99
N ARG A 270 43.92 -34.97 -21.93
CA ARG A 270 44.73 -35.32 -23.13
C ARG A 270 44.17 -36.48 -23.96
N MET A 271 42.89 -36.38 -24.33
CA MET A 271 42.28 -37.32 -25.27
C MET A 271 42.81 -37.11 -26.69
N ASP A 272 43.33 -38.16 -27.32
CA ASP A 272 43.89 -38.09 -28.67
C ASP A 272 42.83 -37.78 -29.74
N PHE A 273 43.24 -37.21 -30.86
CA PHE A 273 42.39 -36.93 -32.02
C PHE A 273 42.30 -38.13 -32.94
N SER A 274 41.63 -39.18 -32.47
CA SER A 274 41.40 -40.43 -33.21
C SER A 274 39.92 -40.81 -33.24
N GLU A 275 39.49 -41.49 -34.29
CA GLU A 275 38.09 -41.93 -34.52
C GLU A 275 37.56 -42.81 -33.37
N HIS A 276 38.44 -43.59 -32.73
CA HIS A 276 38.09 -44.42 -31.58
C HIS A 276 37.70 -43.64 -30.32
N THR A 277 38.03 -42.34 -30.23
CA THR A 277 37.75 -41.48 -29.06
C THR A 277 36.44 -40.69 -29.18
N ILE A 278 35.68 -40.88 -30.27
CA ILE A 278 34.39 -40.20 -30.49
C ILE A 278 33.37 -40.49 -29.37
N PRO A 279 33.19 -41.74 -28.90
CA PRO A 279 32.28 -42.04 -27.78
C PRO A 279 32.68 -41.34 -26.47
N ASP A 280 33.98 -41.26 -26.18
CA ASP A 280 34.50 -40.63 -24.96
C ASP A 280 34.26 -39.10 -24.97
N ARG A 281 34.37 -38.47 -26.14
CA ARG A 281 34.01 -37.04 -26.35
C ARG A 281 32.52 -36.79 -26.14
N SER A 282 31.68 -37.67 -26.66
CA SER A 282 30.23 -37.56 -26.47
C SER A 282 29.84 -37.69 -25.00
N SER A 283 30.53 -38.58 -24.27
CA SER A 283 30.35 -38.78 -22.83
C SER A 283 30.80 -37.56 -22.03
N PHE A 284 31.90 -36.90 -22.42
CA PHE A 284 32.36 -35.66 -21.80
C PHE A 284 31.36 -34.51 -21.98
N ILE A 285 30.83 -34.30 -23.19
CA ILE A 285 29.83 -33.24 -23.46
C ILE A 285 28.54 -33.53 -22.68
N PHE A 286 28.10 -34.78 -22.63
CA PHE A 286 26.93 -35.19 -21.87
C PHE A 286 27.12 -34.94 -20.36
N PHE A 287 28.30 -35.25 -19.83
CA PHE A 287 28.65 -35.00 -18.43
C PHE A 287 28.62 -33.50 -18.10
N LEU A 288 29.22 -32.64 -18.95
CA LEU A 288 29.27 -31.19 -18.76
C LEU A 288 27.91 -30.49 -18.92
N MET A 289 26.98 -31.09 -19.67
CA MET A 289 25.61 -30.58 -19.79
C MET A 289 24.74 -30.97 -18.60
N THR A 290 25.05 -32.09 -17.94
CA THR A 290 24.24 -32.65 -16.85
C THR A 290 24.63 -32.12 -15.47
N PHE A 291 25.91 -31.83 -15.26
CA PHE A 291 26.50 -31.44 -13.96
C PHE A 291 27.16 -30.06 -14.02
#